data_AF-A0A7Y4SMM7-F1
#
_entry.id   AF-A0A7Y4SMM7-F1
#
_cell.length_a   1.000
_cell.length_b   1.000
_cell.length_c   1.000
_cell.angle_alpha   90.00
_cell.angle_beta   90.00
_cell.angle_gamma   90.00
#
_symmetry.space_group_name_H-M   'P 1'
#
loop_
_entity.id
_entity.type
_entity.pdbx_description
1 polymer ?
#
loop_
_entity_poly.entity_id
_entity_poly.type
_entity_poly.pdbx_seq_one_letter_code
_entity_poly.pdbx_strand_id
1 'polypeptide(L)'
;MKQTGTGRGIQLLGGLFLIVGTVDLIVIALFPAYALKLFGTAVAGPASFLVKLHAPAVHLLIGYGFLWLRPWAWGLALAYAGFGLVSEGMNQLAFGFNQIRSGFMVTTFLLASYLIWRRAVFIDEPLSENRPKPKPLELL
;
A
#
# COMPACT_ATOMS: atom_id res chain seq x y z
N MET A 1 -9.37 25.63 13.47
CA MET A 1 -8.00 25.75 12.91
C MET A 1 -7.70 24.46 12.14
N LYS A 2 -7.55 24.51 10.81
CA LYS A 2 -7.15 23.34 10.01
C LYS A 2 -5.65 23.14 10.26
N GLN A 3 -5.26 22.04 10.93
CA GLN A 3 -3.84 21.77 11.20
C GLN A 3 -3.09 21.61 9.88
N THR A 4 -2.20 22.54 9.59
CA THR A 4 -1.23 22.46 8.49
C THR A 4 -0.21 21.36 8.82
N GLY A 5 -0.56 20.10 8.53
CA GLY A 5 0.31 18.94 8.80
C GLY A 5 -0.38 17.58 8.85
N THR A 6 -1.71 17.53 8.89
CA THR A 6 -2.49 16.31 9.18
C THR A 6 -2.30 15.15 8.19
N GLY A 7 -1.72 15.38 7.01
CA GLY A 7 -1.47 14.34 6.00
C GLY A 7 0.01 14.03 5.71
N ARG A 8 0.96 14.86 6.19
CA ARG A 8 2.34 14.82 5.69
C ARG A 8 3.05 13.49 5.98
N GLY A 9 2.82 12.90 7.15
CA GLY A 9 3.37 11.58 7.48
C GLY A 9 2.88 10.46 6.56
N ILE A 10 1.59 10.50 6.15
CA ILE A 10 1.04 9.54 5.18
C ILE A 10 1.66 9.75 3.81
N GLN A 11 1.87 10.99 3.37
CA GLN A 11 2.51 11.28 2.10
C GLN A 11 3.97 10.80 2.07
N LEU A 12 4.72 10.96 3.18
CA LEU A 12 6.08 10.41 3.29
C LEU A 12 6.08 8.89 3.18
N LEU A 13 5.13 8.21 3.84
CA LEU A 13 4.93 6.78 3.66
C LEU A 13 4.57 6.45 2.21
N GLY A 14 3.75 7.27 1.54
CA GLY A 14 3.43 7.11 0.13
C GLY A 14 4.67 7.15 -0.76
N GLY A 15 5.57 8.11 -0.54
CA GLY A 15 6.86 8.17 -1.22
C GLY A 15 7.72 6.93 -0.96
N LEU A 16 7.76 6.45 0.29
CA LEU A 16 8.47 5.23 0.64
C LEU A 16 7.90 3.99 -0.08
N PHE A 17 6.57 3.87 -0.17
CA PHE A 17 5.90 2.79 -0.90
C PHE A 17 6.25 2.81 -2.39
N LEU A 18 6.37 3.99 -3.01
CA LEU A 18 6.82 4.10 -4.40
C LEU A 18 8.27 3.63 -4.59
N ILE A 19 9.16 4.01 -3.68
CA ILE A 19 10.55 3.55 -3.68
C ILE A 19 10.59 2.02 -3.53
N VAL A 20 9.88 1.47 -2.55
CA VAL A 20 9.83 0.02 -2.31
C VAL A 20 9.27 -0.73 -3.52
N GLY A 21 8.16 -0.28 -4.10
CA GLY A 21 7.60 -0.90 -5.30
C GLY A 21 8.55 -0.84 -6.50
N THR A 22 9.37 0.20 -6.61
CA THR A 22 10.40 0.29 -7.65
C THR A 22 11.56 -0.67 -7.38
N VAL A 23 12.00 -0.78 -6.12
CA VAL A 23 13.03 -1.73 -5.69
C VAL A 23 12.56 -3.17 -5.94
N ASP A 24 11.30 -3.49 -5.66
CA ASP A 24 10.70 -4.79 -5.95
C ASP A 24 10.83 -5.15 -7.44
N LEU A 25 10.53 -4.20 -8.35
CA LEU A 25 10.70 -4.42 -9.79
C LEU A 25 12.16 -4.71 -10.17
N ILE A 26 13.10 -3.97 -9.57
CA ILE A 26 14.53 -4.18 -9.79
C ILE A 26 14.95 -5.57 -9.30
N VAL A 27 14.53 -5.97 -8.10
CA VAL A 27 14.84 -7.28 -7.52
C VAL A 27 14.26 -8.40 -8.37
N ILE A 28 13.04 -8.27 -8.87
CA ILE A 28 12.43 -9.26 -9.77
C ILE A 28 13.24 -9.40 -11.07
N ALA A 29 13.67 -8.27 -11.65
CA ALA A 29 14.48 -8.27 -12.87
C ALA A 29 15.88 -8.87 -12.65
N LEU A 30 16.52 -8.61 -11.51
CA LEU A 30 17.85 -9.12 -11.19
C LEU A 30 17.86 -10.58 -10.71
N PHE A 31 16.76 -11.03 -10.09
CA PHE A 31 16.65 -12.38 -9.51
C PHE A 31 15.40 -13.13 -10.00
N PRO A 32 15.28 -13.40 -11.32
CA PRO A 32 14.08 -14.00 -11.89
C PRO A 32 13.84 -15.43 -11.38
N ALA A 33 14.89 -16.15 -10.98
CA ALA A 33 14.81 -17.51 -10.46
C ALA A 33 14.39 -17.62 -8.97
N TYR A 34 14.31 -16.50 -8.23
CA TYR A 34 13.93 -16.52 -6.82
C TYR A 34 12.53 -17.13 -6.61
N ALA A 35 12.40 -18.16 -5.78
CA ALA A 35 11.10 -18.77 -5.50
C ALA A 35 10.33 -17.93 -4.47
N LEU A 36 9.17 -17.40 -4.87
CA LEU A 36 8.36 -16.58 -3.97
C LEU A 36 7.57 -17.48 -3.02
N LYS A 37 7.80 -17.32 -1.72
CA LYS A 37 7.01 -18.01 -0.69
C LYS A 37 5.71 -17.25 -0.43
N LEU A 38 4.57 -17.89 -0.68
CA LEU A 38 3.24 -17.31 -0.52
C LEU A 38 2.27 -18.34 0.04
N PHE A 39 1.57 -18.02 1.13
CA PHE A 39 0.57 -18.89 1.75
C PHE A 39 1.04 -20.34 2.01
N GLY A 40 2.26 -20.52 2.51
CA GLY A 40 2.84 -21.84 2.78
C GLY A 40 3.29 -22.60 1.54
N THR A 41 3.30 -21.96 0.37
CA THR A 41 3.73 -22.56 -0.91
C THR A 41 4.93 -21.81 -1.49
N ALA A 42 5.76 -22.50 -2.27
CA ALA A 42 6.85 -21.89 -3.01
C ALA A 42 6.48 -21.83 -4.50
N VAL A 43 6.22 -20.63 -5.01
CA VAL A 43 5.87 -20.41 -6.43
C VAL A 43 7.15 -20.24 -7.23
N ALA A 44 7.40 -21.18 -8.13
CA ALA A 44 8.58 -21.22 -9.00
C ALA A 44 8.18 -21.31 -10.50
N GLY A 45 9.18 -21.21 -11.38
CA GLY A 45 8.98 -21.28 -12.83
C GLY A 45 8.47 -19.98 -13.47
N PRO A 46 8.17 -19.99 -14.79
CA PRO A 46 7.83 -18.78 -15.54
C PRO A 46 6.59 -18.04 -15.01
N ALA A 47 5.58 -18.78 -14.54
CA ALA A 47 4.36 -18.20 -13.96
C ALA A 47 4.63 -17.42 -12.65
N SER A 48 5.73 -17.72 -11.94
CA SER A 48 6.11 -16.99 -10.73
C SER A 48 6.39 -15.51 -11.00
N PHE A 49 6.75 -15.14 -12.23
CA PHE A 49 6.97 -13.75 -12.60
C PHE A 49 5.72 -12.89 -12.41
N LEU A 50 4.56 -13.37 -12.89
CA LEU A 50 3.29 -12.65 -12.73
C LEU A 50 2.87 -12.56 -11.26
N VAL A 51 3.10 -13.63 -10.49
CA VAL A 51 2.80 -13.63 -9.05
C VAL A 51 3.70 -12.67 -8.30
N LYS A 52 4.97 -12.52 -8.71
CA LYS A 52 5.89 -11.55 -8.11
C LYS A 52 5.49 -10.12 -8.41
N LEU A 53 4.98 -9.82 -9.61
CA LEU A 53 4.55 -8.47 -10.00
C LEU A 53 3.38 -7.94 -9.17
N HIS A 54 2.63 -8.80 -8.48
CA HIS A 54 1.59 -8.38 -7.55
C HIS A 54 2.12 -7.42 -6.48
N ALA A 55 3.25 -7.75 -5.84
CA ALA A 55 3.81 -6.93 -4.76
C ALA A 55 4.19 -5.49 -5.21
N PRO A 56 5.04 -5.28 -6.24
CA PRO A 56 5.35 -3.94 -6.71
C PRO A 56 4.11 -3.20 -7.20
N ALA A 57 3.18 -3.87 -7.90
CA ALA A 57 1.96 -3.22 -8.37
C ALA A 57 1.14 -2.65 -7.21
N VAL A 58 0.93 -3.43 -6.15
CA VAL A 58 0.18 -2.98 -4.97
C VAL A 58 0.95 -1.91 -4.20
N HIS A 59 2.28 -2.06 -4.04
CA HIS A 59 3.10 -1.04 -3.40
C HIS A 59 3.04 0.31 -4.14
N LEU A 60 3.16 0.30 -5.46
CA LEU A 60 3.07 1.51 -6.28
C LEU A 60 1.68 2.15 -6.20
N LEU A 61 0.61 1.34 -6.23
CA LEU A 61 -0.76 1.83 -6.14
C LEU A 61 -1.08 2.43 -4.77
N ILE A 62 -0.65 1.78 -3.68
CA ILE A 62 -0.75 2.34 -2.32
C ILE A 62 0.07 3.63 -2.22
N GLY A 63 1.30 3.63 -2.74
CA GLY A 63 2.20 4.78 -2.72
C GLY A 63 1.57 5.99 -3.41
N TYR A 64 1.03 5.79 -4.61
CA TYR A 64 0.23 6.78 -5.31
C TYR A 64 -0.94 7.24 -4.44
N GLY A 65 -1.77 6.30 -3.98
CA GLY A 65 -2.92 6.61 -3.14
C GLY A 65 -2.57 7.48 -1.91
N PHE A 66 -1.44 7.21 -1.25
CA PHE A 66 -0.98 7.94 -0.07
C PHE A 66 -0.41 9.33 -0.39
N LEU A 67 0.28 9.52 -1.52
CA LEU A 67 0.77 10.84 -1.92
C LEU A 67 -0.37 11.85 -2.10
N TRP A 68 -1.48 11.40 -2.69
CA TRP A 68 -2.67 12.22 -2.94
C TRP A 68 -3.80 11.99 -1.93
N LEU A 69 -3.53 11.29 -0.81
CA LEU A 69 -4.48 11.01 0.26
C LEU A 69 -5.84 10.46 -0.22
N ARG A 70 -5.81 9.59 -1.24
CA ARG A 70 -7.02 9.04 -1.85
C ARG A 70 -7.75 8.10 -0.88
N PRO A 71 -9.09 8.21 -0.74
CA PRO A 71 -9.84 7.38 0.22
C PRO A 71 -9.67 5.88 0.04
N TRP A 72 -9.63 5.42 -1.21
CA TRP A 72 -9.46 4.00 -1.53
C TRP A 72 -8.10 3.45 -1.08
N ALA A 73 -7.08 4.31 -0.92
CA ALA A 73 -5.73 3.89 -0.57
C ALA A 73 -5.66 3.31 0.84
N TRP A 74 -6.48 3.83 1.76
CA TRP A 74 -6.60 3.31 3.12
C TRP A 74 -7.06 1.85 3.11
N GLY A 75 -8.16 1.57 2.41
CA GLY A 75 -8.72 0.23 2.31
C GLY A 75 -7.77 -0.75 1.63
N LEU A 76 -7.16 -0.33 0.52
CA LEU A 76 -6.17 -1.12 -0.21
C LEU A 76 -4.96 -1.46 0.69
N ALA A 77 -4.42 -0.48 1.42
CA ALA A 77 -3.29 -0.70 2.31
C ALA A 77 -3.61 -1.66 3.45
N LEU A 78 -4.79 -1.57 4.06
CA LEU A 78 -5.20 -2.51 5.11
C LEU A 78 -5.45 -3.91 4.58
N ALA A 79 -6.10 -4.05 3.42
CA ALA A 79 -6.29 -5.34 2.78
C ALA A 79 -4.95 -6.00 2.46
N TYR A 80 -3.99 -5.23 1.93
CA TYR A 80 -2.67 -5.74 1.60
C TYR A 80 -1.83 -6.07 2.84
N ALA A 81 -1.93 -5.28 3.91
CA ALA A 81 -1.32 -5.61 5.20
C ALA A 81 -1.87 -6.93 5.77
N GLY A 82 -3.19 -7.13 5.71
CA GLY A 82 -3.82 -8.38 6.12
C GLY A 82 -3.36 -9.58 5.27
N PHE A 83 -3.31 -9.40 3.94
CA PHE A 83 -2.76 -10.38 3.02
C PHE A 83 -1.33 -10.80 3.41
N GLY A 84 -0.46 -9.82 3.67
CA GLY A 84 0.93 -10.06 4.06
C GLY A 84 1.05 -10.80 5.38
N LEU A 85 0.28 -10.41 6.41
CA LEU A 85 0.28 -11.04 7.72
C LEU A 85 -0.20 -12.50 7.67
N VAL A 86 -1.29 -12.77 6.96
CA VAL A 86 -1.82 -14.15 6.80
C VAL A 86 -0.84 -15.01 6.02
N SER A 87 -0.36 -14.52 4.88
CA SER A 87 0.61 -15.24 4.05
C SER A 87 1.88 -15.57 4.83
N GLU A 88 2.41 -14.60 5.58
CA GLU A 88 3.62 -14.80 6.37
C GLU A 88 3.39 -15.76 7.55
N GLY A 89 2.25 -15.66 8.25
CA GLY A 89 1.87 -16.63 9.27
C GLY A 89 1.85 -18.07 8.74
N MET A 90 1.18 -18.30 7.60
CA MET A 90 1.17 -19.61 6.94
C MET A 90 2.56 -20.07 6.51
N ASN A 91 3.36 -19.14 5.99
CA ASN A 91 4.71 -19.45 5.56
C ASN A 91 5.63 -19.84 6.71
N GLN A 92 5.52 -19.23 7.89
CA GLN A 92 6.30 -19.64 9.06
C GLN A 92 5.83 -20.99 9.61
N LEU A 93 4.53 -21.30 9.54
CA LEU A 93 4.01 -22.62 9.88
C LEU A 93 4.53 -23.72 8.93
N ALA A 94 4.59 -23.45 7.63
CA ALA A 94 5.01 -24.42 6.62
C ALA A 94 6.53 -24.57 6.49
N PHE A 95 7.29 -23.47 6.61
CA PHE A 95 8.72 -23.43 6.32
C PHE A 95 9.61 -23.18 7.54
N GLY A 96 9.01 -23.09 8.74
CA GLY A 96 9.71 -22.80 9.99
C GLY A 96 9.88 -21.31 10.26
N PHE A 97 10.26 -21.01 11.50
CA PHE A 97 10.42 -19.65 12.00
C PHE A 97 11.57 -18.90 11.31
N ASN A 98 11.34 -17.63 11.01
CA ASN A 98 12.36 -16.74 10.47
C ASN A 98 12.28 -15.36 11.12
N GLN A 99 13.42 -14.87 11.62
CA GLN A 99 13.50 -13.59 12.34
C GLN A 99 13.20 -12.38 11.45
N ILE A 100 13.74 -12.34 10.22
CA ILE A 100 13.52 -11.23 9.29
C ILE A 100 12.04 -11.12 8.94
N ARG A 101 11.41 -12.25 8.68
CA ARG A 101 9.98 -12.33 8.34
C ARG A 101 9.07 -11.97 9.51
N SER A 102 9.46 -12.36 10.73
CA SER A 102 8.79 -11.90 11.95
C SER A 102 8.90 -10.39 12.15
N GLY A 103 10.07 -9.81 11.86
CA GLY A 103 10.27 -8.37 11.85
C GLY A 103 9.33 -7.68 10.86
N PHE A 104 9.22 -8.21 9.63
CA PHE A 104 8.24 -7.75 8.65
C PHE A 104 6.81 -7.77 9.22
N MET A 105 6.35 -8.90 9.78
CA MET A 105 5.00 -9.00 10.37
C MET A 105 4.73 -7.94 11.44
N VAL A 106 5.66 -7.74 12.37
CA VAL A 106 5.51 -6.72 13.42
C VAL A 106 5.39 -5.33 12.81
N THR A 107 6.27 -4.97 11.87
CA THR A 107 6.22 -3.66 11.22
C THR A 107 4.95 -3.45 10.39
N THR A 108 4.47 -4.48 9.69
CA THR A 108 3.20 -4.45 8.95
C THR A 108 2.01 -4.26 9.89
N PHE A 109 2.00 -4.95 11.03
CA PHE A 109 0.96 -4.78 12.04
C PHE A 109 0.94 -3.36 12.61
N LEU A 110 2.11 -2.82 12.98
CA LEU A 110 2.24 -1.44 13.46
C LEU A 110 1.79 -0.42 12.41
N LEU A 111 2.16 -0.63 11.15
CA LEU A 111 1.70 0.22 10.05
C LEU A 111 0.18 0.16 9.90
N ALA A 112 -0.42 -1.04 9.93
CA ALA A 112 -1.88 -1.20 9.85
C ALA A 112 -2.58 -0.50 11.02
N SER A 113 -2.11 -0.67 12.26
CA SER A 113 -2.65 0.04 13.44
C SER A 113 -2.55 1.55 13.28
N TYR A 114 -1.40 2.06 12.81
CA TYR A 114 -1.22 3.48 12.53
C TYR A 114 -2.19 3.99 11.46
N LEU A 115 -2.42 3.24 10.38
CA LEU A 115 -3.37 3.62 9.34
C LEU A 115 -4.82 3.59 9.84
N ILE A 116 -5.20 2.64 10.69
CA ILE A 116 -6.52 2.60 11.33
C ILE A 116 -6.73 3.87 12.17
N TRP A 117 -5.74 4.24 12.99
CA TRP A 117 -5.80 5.49 13.76
C TRP A 117 -5.91 6.72 12.85
N ARG A 118 -5.21 6.72 11.72
CA ARG A 118 -5.18 7.84 10.76
C ARG A 118 -6.28 7.80 9.72
N ARG A 119 -7.33 6.99 9.89
CA ARG A 119 -8.45 6.86 8.95
C ARG A 119 -9.06 8.20 8.53
N ALA A 120 -9.18 9.16 9.45
CA ALA A 120 -9.76 10.47 9.17
C ALA A 120 -9.01 11.29 8.10
N VAL A 121 -7.74 10.98 7.84
CA VAL A 121 -6.92 11.66 6.81
C VAL A 121 -7.35 11.29 5.39
N PHE A 122 -8.03 10.16 5.23
CA PHE A 122 -8.45 9.59 3.94
C PHE A 122 -9.93 9.83 3.63
N ILE A 123 -10.64 10.62 4.43
CA ILE A 123 -12.06 10.91 4.17
C ILE A 123 -12.12 12.12 3.24
N ASP A 124 -12.74 11.96 2.07
CA ASP A 124 -13.07 13.10 1.21
C ASP A 124 -14.03 14.02 1.96
N GLU A 125 -13.68 15.29 2.09
CA GLU A 125 -14.61 16.32 2.53
C GLU A 125 -15.72 16.39 1.46
N PRO A 126 -17.01 16.25 1.80
CA PRO A 126 -18.07 16.18 0.80
C PRO A 126 -17.95 17.40 -0.10
N LEU A 127 -17.93 17.16 -1.43
CA LEU A 127 -17.93 18.19 -2.45
C LEU A 127 -18.94 19.25 -2.03
N SER A 128 -18.45 20.43 -1.63
CA SER A 128 -19.28 21.56 -1.25
C SER A 128 -20.26 21.83 -2.41
N GLU A 129 -21.52 21.44 -2.22
CA GLU A 129 -22.65 21.81 -3.08
C GLU A 129 -22.83 23.34 -3.16
N ASN A 130 -22.09 24.11 -2.35
CA ASN A 130 -22.10 25.57 -2.31
C ASN A 130 -21.12 26.24 -3.29
N ARG A 131 -20.67 25.58 -4.38
CA ARG A 131 -20.05 26.35 -5.47
C ARG A 131 -21.14 27.15 -6.18
N PRO A 132 -21.13 28.51 -6.12
CA PRO A 132 -22.10 29.30 -6.86
C PRO A 132 -21.97 28.97 -8.35
N LYS A 133 -23.09 28.61 -8.99
CA LYS A 133 -23.13 28.44 -10.45
C LYS A 133 -22.61 29.73 -11.10
N PRO A 134 -21.70 29.66 -12.08
CA PRO A 134 -21.27 30.85 -12.80
C PRO A 134 -22.52 31.50 -13.41
N LYS A 135 -22.73 32.80 -13.12
CA LYS A 135 -23.82 33.57 -13.73
C LYS A 135 -23.65 33.52 -15.24
N PRO A 136 -24.71 33.27 -16.03
CA PRO A 136 -24.64 33.40 -17.47
C PRO A 136 -24.11 34.79 -17.80
N LEU A 137 -23.05 34.85 -18.59
CA LEU A 137 -22.54 36.10 -19.12
C LEU A 137 -23.64 36.64 -20.03
N GLU A 138 -24.37 37.67 -19.58
CA GLU A 138 -25.28 38.39 -20.48
C GLU A 138 -24.41 39.05 -21.56
N LEU A 139 -24.50 38.50 -22.77
CA LEU A 139 -23.94 39.08 -23.98
C LEU A 139 -24.69 40.39 -24.24
N LEU A 140 -24.02 41.51 -23.96
CA LEU A 140 -24.33 42.83 -24.50
C LEU A 140 -23.91 42.92 -25.97
#